data_AF-A0A3Q1M5F5-F1
#
_entry.id   AF-A0A3Q1M5F5-F1
#
_cell.length_a   1.000
_cell.length_b   1.000
_cell.length_c   1.000
_cell.angle_alpha   90.00
_cell.angle_beta   90.00
_cell.angle_gamma   90.00
#
_symmetry.space_group_name_H-M   'P 1'
#
loop_
_entity.id
_entity.type
_entity.pdbx_description
1 polymer ?
#
loop_
_entity_poly.entity_id
_entity_poly.type
_entity_poly.pdbx_seq_one_letter_code
_entity_poly.pdbx_strand_id
1 'polypeptide(L)'
;MKRLAGTVLGLLFAQVCCVQGLDVEQSPPALSLQEGASHVLRCNFSASVNNVQWYLQNPSGHLIHLFNIPSGTKQNGRLNATTIPKERRSSLHISSSQTTDSGTYFCAVQHSAPQAPAASTQTLRGAQPLLQPQAHHEATTGHLQCGLFLTYTGTVLITDTFWPYRL
;
A
#
# COMPACT_ATOMS: atom_id res chain seq x y z
N MET A 1 -31.68 -6.65 -33.97
CA MET A 1 -30.85 -7.20 -32.87
C MET A 1 -29.36 -6.84 -32.91
N LYS A 2 -28.78 -6.37 -34.04
CA LYS A 2 -27.33 -6.07 -34.13
C LYS A 2 -26.88 -4.74 -33.50
N ARG A 3 -27.78 -3.76 -33.35
CA ARG A 3 -27.48 -2.44 -32.78
C ARG A 3 -27.42 -2.43 -31.24
N LEU A 4 -28.26 -3.24 -30.60
CA LEU A 4 -28.32 -3.37 -29.15
C LEU A 4 -27.03 -3.99 -28.58
N ALA A 5 -26.43 -4.94 -29.29
CA ALA A 5 -25.16 -5.56 -28.90
C ALA A 5 -24.00 -4.55 -28.85
N GLY A 6 -23.95 -3.61 -29.81
CA GLY A 6 -22.93 -2.55 -29.84
C GLY A 6 -23.08 -1.52 -28.72
N THR A 7 -24.33 -1.16 -28.37
CA THR A 7 -24.62 -0.23 -27.27
C THR A 7 -24.35 -0.88 -25.90
N VAL A 8 -24.69 -2.16 -25.73
CA VAL A 8 -24.38 -2.93 -24.51
C VAL A 8 -22.88 -3.10 -24.34
N LEU A 9 -22.14 -3.39 -25.43
CA LEU A 9 -20.68 -3.48 -25.40
C LEU A 9 -20.04 -2.12 -25.06
N GLY A 10 -20.52 -1.01 -25.63
CA GLY A 10 -20.06 0.34 -25.28
C GLY A 10 -20.34 0.75 -23.82
N LEU A 11 -21.49 0.35 -23.27
CA LEU A 11 -21.84 0.53 -21.85
C LEU A 11 -20.97 -0.32 -20.92
N LEU A 12 -20.62 -1.56 -21.32
CA LEU A 12 -19.71 -2.43 -20.57
C LEU A 12 -18.27 -1.87 -20.49
N PHE A 13 -17.79 -1.19 -21.54
CA PHE A 13 -16.48 -0.52 -21.53
C PHE A 13 -16.47 0.80 -20.73
N ALA A 14 -17.61 1.47 -20.60
CA ALA A 14 -17.73 2.70 -19.80
C ALA A 14 -17.71 2.46 -18.27
N GLN A 15 -17.77 1.21 -17.82
CA GLN A 15 -17.71 0.80 -16.41
C GLN A 15 -16.31 0.43 -15.94
N VAL A 16 -15.26 0.74 -16.73
CA VAL A 16 -13.89 0.73 -16.20
C VAL A 16 -13.78 1.90 -15.23
N CYS A 17 -14.20 1.67 -13.98
CA CYS A 17 -13.88 2.53 -12.86
C CYS A 17 -12.36 2.67 -12.85
N CYS A 18 -11.86 3.85 -13.22
CA CYS A 18 -10.44 4.15 -13.09
C CYS A 18 -10.08 4.08 -11.61
N VAL A 19 -9.57 2.94 -11.17
CA VAL A 19 -8.94 2.82 -9.86
C VAL A 19 -7.58 3.51 -10.00
N GLN A 20 -7.49 4.74 -9.54
CA GLN A 20 -6.19 5.41 -9.42
C GLN A 20 -5.46 4.78 -8.23
N GLY A 21 -4.50 3.91 -8.54
CA GLY A 21 -3.53 3.42 -7.55
C GLY A 21 -2.51 4.50 -7.20
N LEU A 22 -1.98 4.43 -5.99
CA LEU A 22 -0.91 5.31 -5.54
C LEU A 22 0.44 4.73 -5.98
N ASP A 23 1.32 5.57 -6.53
CA ASP A 23 2.61 5.12 -7.04
C ASP A 23 3.65 5.12 -5.93
N VAL A 24 4.46 4.07 -5.84
CA VAL A 24 5.45 3.85 -4.77
C VAL A 24 6.81 3.57 -5.40
N GLU A 25 7.75 4.46 -5.16
CA GLU A 25 9.12 4.37 -5.67
C GLU A 25 10.08 4.00 -4.54
N GLN A 26 10.77 2.85 -4.69
CA GLN A 26 11.80 2.43 -3.76
C GLN A 26 13.22 2.58 -4.33
N SER A 27 14.15 3.02 -3.48
CA SER A 27 15.55 3.14 -3.86
C SER A 27 16.53 2.72 -2.74
N PRO A 28 17.68 2.13 -3.09
CA PRO A 28 18.03 1.63 -4.43
C PRO A 28 17.15 0.43 -4.86
N PRO A 29 17.13 0.00 -6.14
CA PRO A 29 16.38 -1.18 -6.55
C PRO A 29 17.06 -2.49 -6.13
N ALA A 30 18.40 -2.50 -6.10
CA ALA A 30 19.21 -3.61 -5.63
C ALA A 30 20.46 -3.07 -4.92
N LEU A 31 20.95 -3.81 -3.92
CA LEU A 31 22.12 -3.45 -3.15
C LEU A 31 22.86 -4.69 -2.64
N SER A 32 24.19 -4.68 -2.75
CA SER A 32 25.07 -5.61 -2.02
C SER A 32 25.78 -4.83 -0.90
N LEU A 33 25.70 -5.33 0.33
CA LEU A 33 26.34 -4.75 1.51
C LEU A 33 27.29 -5.75 2.16
N GLN A 34 28.39 -5.23 2.70
CA GLN A 34 29.22 -6.01 3.60
C GLN A 34 28.54 -6.14 4.98
N GLU A 35 28.71 -7.28 5.64
CA GLU A 35 28.33 -7.44 7.04
C GLU A 35 28.92 -6.32 7.91
N GLY A 36 28.14 -5.80 8.85
CA GLY A 36 28.50 -4.65 9.70
C GLY A 36 28.27 -3.29 9.05
N ALA A 37 28.07 -3.20 7.73
CA ALA A 37 27.75 -1.94 7.05
C ALA A 37 26.35 -1.44 7.43
N SER A 38 26.11 -0.14 7.25
CA SER A 38 24.80 0.48 7.47
C SER A 38 24.28 1.11 6.19
N HIS A 39 22.97 1.03 5.95
CA HIS A 39 22.36 1.61 4.76
C HIS A 39 20.92 2.08 5.02
N VAL A 40 20.44 3.00 4.17
CA VAL A 40 19.08 3.54 4.22
C VAL A 40 18.34 3.23 2.93
N LEU A 41 17.32 2.38 3.03
CA LEU A 41 16.32 2.18 2.00
C LEU A 41 15.32 3.33 2.02
N ARG A 42 14.93 3.82 0.84
CA ARG A 42 13.99 4.94 0.68
C ARG A 42 12.73 4.45 -0.01
N CYS A 43 11.60 5.02 0.38
CA CYS A 43 10.29 4.79 -0.21
C CYS A 43 9.60 6.14 -0.37
N ASN A 44 9.41 6.59 -1.61
CA ASN A 44 8.64 7.78 -1.94
C ASN A 44 7.29 7.37 -2.51
N PHE A 45 6.29 8.24 -2.38
CA PHE A 45 4.96 7.94 -2.85
C PHE A 45 4.27 9.15 -3.49
N SER A 46 3.34 8.92 -4.42
CA SER A 46 2.79 10.00 -5.24
C SER A 46 1.78 10.92 -4.53
N ALA A 47 1.12 10.45 -3.45
CA ALA A 47 0.09 11.21 -2.74
C ALA A 47 0.17 11.01 -1.21
N SER A 48 -0.56 11.81 -0.43
CA SER A 48 -0.57 11.65 1.03
C SER A 48 -1.13 10.28 1.45
N VAL A 49 -0.49 9.66 2.44
CA VAL A 49 -0.83 8.34 2.96
C VAL A 49 -1.20 8.43 4.44
N ASN A 50 -2.06 7.53 4.89
CA ASN A 50 -2.44 7.40 6.31
C ASN A 50 -1.39 6.59 7.08
N ASN A 51 -0.74 5.65 6.39
CA ASN A 51 0.19 4.72 7.00
C ASN A 51 1.19 4.16 6.00
N VAL A 52 2.38 3.82 6.50
CA VAL A 52 3.42 3.10 5.76
C VAL A 52 3.84 1.86 6.55
N GLN A 53 3.98 0.74 5.84
CA GLN A 53 4.42 -0.53 6.39
C GLN A 53 5.70 -0.98 5.69
N TRP A 54 6.63 -1.51 6.48
CA TRP A 54 7.86 -2.10 5.98
C TRP A 54 7.85 -3.61 6.22
N TYR A 55 8.23 -4.36 5.19
CA TYR A 55 8.34 -5.80 5.23
C TYR A 55 9.71 -6.25 4.71
N LEU A 56 10.15 -7.42 5.17
CA LEU A 56 11.27 -8.17 4.62
C LEU A 56 10.75 -9.51 4.13
N GLN A 57 10.91 -9.80 2.84
CA GLN A 57 10.82 -11.15 2.33
C GLN A 57 12.21 -11.79 2.39
N ASN A 58 12.37 -12.76 3.27
CA ASN A 58 13.64 -13.47 3.40
C ASN A 58 13.90 -14.39 2.17
N PRO A 59 15.08 -15.03 2.06
CA PRO A 59 15.39 -15.89 0.91
C PRO A 59 14.50 -17.13 0.78
N SER A 60 13.79 -17.53 1.85
CA SER A 60 12.80 -18.62 1.78
C SER A 60 11.41 -18.16 1.33
N GLY A 61 11.25 -16.88 0.98
CA GLY A 61 9.99 -16.29 0.50
C GLY A 61 9.01 -15.90 1.60
N HIS A 62 9.36 -16.09 2.88
CA HIS A 62 8.51 -15.72 4.01
C HIS A 62 8.52 -14.19 4.20
N LEU A 63 7.34 -13.59 4.21
CA LEU A 63 7.15 -12.15 4.40
C LEU A 63 7.04 -11.81 5.89
N ILE A 64 8.03 -11.07 6.39
CA ILE A 64 8.15 -10.66 7.78
C ILE A 64 7.77 -9.19 7.90
N HIS A 65 6.78 -8.88 8.72
CA HIS A 65 6.41 -7.50 9.03
C HIS A 65 7.44 -6.86 9.97
N LEU A 66 8.04 -5.74 9.55
CA LEU A 66 9.04 -5.00 10.33
C LEU A 66 8.37 -3.86 11.12
N PHE A 67 7.66 -2.98 10.42
CA PHE A 67 7.08 -1.79 11.02
C PHE A 67 5.75 -1.38 10.41
N ASN A 68 4.92 -0.73 11.24
CA ASN A 68 3.70 -0.02 10.87
C ASN A 68 3.83 1.42 11.42
N ILE A 69 3.97 2.43 10.54
CA ILE A 69 4.37 3.79 10.88
C ILE A 69 3.47 4.81 10.18
N PRO A 70 2.45 5.34 10.89
CA PRO A 70 1.64 6.45 10.39
C PRO A 70 2.45 7.71 10.15
N SER A 71 3.31 8.07 11.12
CA SER A 71 4.24 9.20 11.05
C SER A 71 5.34 9.06 12.10
N GLY A 72 6.42 9.82 11.94
CA GLY A 72 7.54 9.84 12.88
C GLY A 72 8.46 8.63 12.70
N THR A 73 9.18 8.29 13.77
CA THR A 73 10.23 7.26 13.74
C THR A 73 9.88 6.10 14.66
N LYS A 74 10.07 4.86 14.19
CA LYS A 74 10.02 3.64 15.00
C LYS A 74 11.34 2.89 14.87
N GLN A 75 11.75 2.25 15.96
CA GLN A 75 12.97 1.48 16.02
C GLN A 75 12.69 0.10 16.64
N ASN A 76 13.34 -0.92 16.09
CA ASN A 76 13.40 -2.26 16.66
C ASN A 76 14.80 -2.82 16.43
N GLY A 77 15.59 -2.92 17.52
CA GLY A 77 16.99 -3.33 17.45
C GLY A 77 17.80 -2.46 16.49
N ARG A 78 18.37 -3.10 15.47
CA ARG A 78 19.21 -2.51 14.42
C ARG A 78 18.43 -1.80 13.30
N LEU A 79 17.11 -1.95 13.29
CA LEU A 79 16.26 -1.37 12.26
C LEU A 79 15.58 -0.11 12.80
N ASN A 80 15.62 0.96 12.03
CA ASN A 80 14.93 2.21 12.32
C ASN A 80 14.21 2.67 11.06
N ALA A 81 12.90 2.87 11.15
CA ALA A 81 12.13 3.43 10.04
C ALA A 81 11.46 4.75 10.41
N THR A 82 11.51 5.70 9.48
CA THR A 82 10.96 7.05 9.63
C THR A 82 10.01 7.34 8.49
N THR A 83 8.81 7.82 8.81
CA THR A 83 7.78 8.24 7.84
C THR A 83 7.43 9.70 8.04
N ILE A 84 7.49 10.47 6.96
CA ILE A 84 7.09 11.88 6.92
C ILE A 84 5.98 12.01 5.86
N PRO A 85 4.69 11.81 6.23
CA PRO A 85 3.61 11.74 5.25
C PRO A 85 3.43 13.02 4.42
N LYS A 86 3.73 14.17 5.02
CA LYS A 86 3.65 15.48 4.36
C LYS A 86 4.68 15.63 3.24
N GLU A 87 5.86 15.03 3.41
CA GLU A 87 6.94 15.02 2.42
C GLU A 87 6.86 13.82 1.47
N ARG A 88 5.82 13.00 1.63
CA ARG A 88 5.55 11.82 0.85
C ARG A 88 6.68 10.80 0.78
N ARG A 89 7.37 10.62 1.91
CA ARG A 89 8.52 9.73 2.03
C ARG A 89 8.51 8.91 3.30
N SER A 90 9.07 7.71 3.20
CA SER A 90 9.48 6.85 4.29
C SER A 90 10.89 6.34 4.03
N SER A 91 11.61 5.98 5.08
CA SER A 91 12.95 5.41 4.98
C SER A 91 13.16 4.35 6.04
N LEU A 92 13.86 3.27 5.69
CA LEU A 92 14.28 2.20 6.59
C LEU A 92 15.81 2.17 6.64
N HIS A 93 16.36 2.55 7.79
CA HIS A 93 17.76 2.43 8.13
C HIS A 93 18.05 1.07 8.76
N ILE A 94 19.03 0.38 8.21
CA ILE A 94 19.55 -0.91 8.68
C ILE A 94 20.96 -0.63 9.16
N SER A 95 21.21 -0.74 10.47
CA SER A 95 22.56 -0.62 11.03
C SER A 95 23.20 -1.98 11.26
N SER A 96 24.54 -2.03 11.18
CA SER A 96 25.32 -3.24 11.46
C SER A 96 24.74 -4.48 10.78
N SER A 97 24.58 -4.41 9.46
CA SER A 97 23.88 -5.40 8.63
C SER A 97 24.42 -6.81 8.87
N GLN A 98 23.54 -7.81 8.89
CA GLN A 98 23.86 -9.22 9.10
C GLN A 98 23.41 -10.05 7.91
N THR A 99 23.93 -11.28 7.78
CA THR A 99 23.51 -12.24 6.74
C THR A 99 22.00 -12.52 6.75
N THR A 100 21.37 -12.43 7.92
CA THR A 100 19.92 -12.59 8.12
C THR A 100 19.08 -11.41 7.61
N ASP A 101 19.70 -10.27 7.31
CA ASP A 101 19.05 -9.11 6.71
C ASP A 101 18.96 -9.24 5.18
N SER A 102 19.61 -10.25 4.57
CA SER A 102 19.45 -10.53 3.15
C SER A 102 18.00 -10.86 2.79
N GLY A 103 17.49 -10.23 1.74
CA GLY A 103 16.13 -10.46 1.26
C GLY A 103 15.59 -9.27 0.48
N THR A 104 14.32 -9.32 0.13
CA THR A 104 13.64 -8.22 -0.58
C THR A 104 12.84 -7.39 0.41
N TYR A 105 13.15 -6.11 0.53
CA TYR A 105 12.46 -5.17 1.40
C TYR A 105 11.33 -4.49 0.64
N PHE A 106 10.11 -4.58 1.18
CA PHE A 106 8.92 -3.98 0.60
C PHE A 106 8.41 -2.83 1.47
N CYS A 107 8.08 -1.73 0.82
CA CYS A 107 7.33 -0.62 1.37
C CYS A 107 5.91 -0.70 0.84
N ALA A 108 4.94 -0.78 1.74
CA ALA A 108 3.53 -0.75 1.40
C ALA A 108 2.89 0.47 2.04
N VAL A 109 2.04 1.16 1.29
CA VAL A 109 1.40 2.38 1.75
C VAL A 109 -0.11 2.20 1.79
N GLN A 110 -0.74 2.80 2.79
CA GLN A 110 -2.18 2.81 2.94
C GLN A 110 -2.68 4.23 2.76
N HIS A 111 -3.58 4.45 1.82
CA HIS A 111 -4.26 5.73 1.63
C HIS A 111 -5.78 5.53 1.62
N SER A 112 -6.52 6.59 1.93
CA SER A 112 -7.97 6.60 1.71
C SER A 112 -8.23 6.79 0.21
N ALA A 113 -9.25 6.14 -0.32
CA ALA A 113 -9.74 6.46 -1.66
C ALA A 113 -10.30 7.90 -1.67
N PRO A 114 -10.14 8.65 -2.77
CA PRO A 114 -10.94 9.84 -2.99
C PRO A 114 -12.42 9.44 -2.92
N GLN A 115 -13.23 10.13 -2.11
CA GLN A 115 -14.68 9.96 -2.19
C GLN A 115 -15.10 10.28 -3.63
N ALA A 116 -15.66 9.30 -4.33
CA ALA A 116 -16.35 9.58 -5.58
C ALA A 116 -17.46 10.61 -5.27
N PRO A 117 -17.67 11.62 -6.13
CA PRO A 117 -18.79 12.53 -5.92
C PRO A 117 -20.06 11.70 -5.83
N ALA A 118 -20.76 11.80 -4.70
CA ALA A 118 -22.07 11.20 -4.56
C ALA A 118 -22.92 11.73 -5.71
N ALA A 119 -23.36 10.85 -6.61
CA ALA A 119 -24.39 11.20 -7.57
C ALA A 119 -25.64 11.54 -6.74
N SER A 120 -25.86 12.83 -6.51
CA SER A 120 -27.04 13.35 -5.85
C SER A 120 -28.24 13.06 -6.75
N THR A 121 -28.88 11.89 -6.61
CA THR A 121 -30.29 11.77 -6.95
C THR A 121 -31.05 12.58 -5.90
N GLN A 122 -31.41 13.82 -6.26
CA GLN A 122 -32.38 14.58 -5.48
C GLN A 122 -33.69 13.79 -5.47
N THR A 123 -33.96 13.10 -4.36
CA THR A 123 -35.29 12.59 -4.08
C THR A 123 -36.19 13.80 -3.86
N LEU A 124 -37.14 14.02 -4.79
CA LEU A 124 -38.18 15.03 -4.68
C LEU A 124 -38.84 14.93 -3.30
N ARG A 125 -38.70 15.97 -2.47
CA ARG A 125 -39.37 16.07 -1.16
C ARG A 125 -40.87 16.19 -1.39
N GLY A 126 -41.59 15.09 -1.20
CA GLY A 126 -43.04 15.07 -1.15
C GLY A 126 -43.50 13.89 -0.30
N ALA A 127 -44.24 14.21 0.77
CA ALA A 127 -44.87 13.31 1.75
C ALA A 127 -43.97 12.76 2.88
N GLN A 128 -44.07 13.39 4.05
CA GLN A 128 -43.94 12.66 5.32
C GLN A 128 -45.13 11.71 5.46
N PRO A 129 -44.91 10.51 6.03
CA PRO A 129 -45.77 10.08 7.12
C PRO A 129 -44.93 9.66 8.34
N LEU A 130 -45.42 10.10 9.49
CA LEU A 130 -45.06 9.63 10.83
C LEU A 130 -45.37 8.12 10.93
N LEU A 131 -44.44 7.28 11.40
CA LEU A 131 -44.64 6.07 12.23
C LEU A 131 -43.39 5.16 12.20
N GLN A 132 -42.80 4.92 13.37
CA GLN A 132 -41.98 3.74 13.72
C GLN A 132 -42.97 2.74 14.38
N PRO A 133 -42.86 1.39 14.28
CA PRO A 133 -41.68 0.61 14.69
C PRO A 133 -41.36 -0.68 13.89
N GLN A 134 -40.24 -1.31 14.26
CA GLN A 134 -39.58 -2.53 13.74
C GLN A 134 -40.47 -3.66 13.19
N ALA A 135 -40.07 -4.22 12.03
CA ALA A 135 -40.12 -5.66 11.74
C ALA A 135 -39.16 -6.02 10.59
N HIS A 136 -38.58 -7.23 10.69
CA HIS A 136 -37.61 -7.85 9.81
C HIS A 136 -37.97 -7.79 8.31
N HIS A 137 -37.00 -7.54 7.42
CA HIS A 137 -36.60 -8.45 6.34
C HIS A 137 -35.44 -7.86 5.52
N GLU A 138 -34.47 -8.75 5.30
CA GLU A 138 -33.34 -8.77 4.37
C GLU A 138 -33.55 -8.00 3.05
N ALA A 139 -32.68 -7.04 2.77
CA ALA A 139 -32.41 -6.59 1.42
C ALA A 139 -30.92 -6.27 1.32
N THR A 140 -30.20 -7.19 0.68
CA THR A 140 -28.79 -7.16 0.32
C THR A 140 -28.45 -5.83 -0.38
N THR A 141 -28.11 -4.82 0.39
CA THR A 141 -27.55 -3.57 -0.13
C THR A 141 -26.06 -3.82 -0.27
N GLY A 142 -25.61 -3.90 -1.53
CA GLY A 142 -24.24 -4.21 -1.91
C GLY A 142 -23.24 -3.39 -1.11
N HIS A 143 -22.66 -4.04 -0.11
CA HIS A 143 -21.52 -3.57 0.64
C HIS A 143 -20.32 -3.62 -0.32
N LEU A 144 -20.16 -2.56 -1.11
CA LEU A 144 -18.93 -2.30 -1.83
C LEU A 144 -17.91 -1.90 -0.75
N GLN A 145 -17.24 -2.90 -0.17
CA GLN A 145 -16.01 -2.68 0.55
C GLN A 145 -15.06 -1.95 -0.39
N CYS A 146 -14.85 -0.67 -0.09
CA CYS A 146 -13.79 0.10 -0.71
C CYS A 146 -12.48 -0.49 -0.18
N GLY A 147 -11.92 -1.43 -0.94
CA GLY A 147 -10.75 -2.19 -0.55
C GLY A 147 -9.59 -1.27 -0.21
N LEU A 148 -8.86 -1.59 0.86
CA LEU A 148 -7.50 -1.09 1.02
C LEU A 148 -6.71 -1.53 -0.22
N PHE A 149 -6.20 -0.59 -1.00
CA PHE A 149 -5.29 -0.90 -2.11
C PHE A 149 -3.86 -0.76 -1.61
N LEU A 150 -3.14 -1.88 -1.53
CA LEU A 150 -1.70 -1.92 -1.24
C LEU A 150 -0.97 -1.95 -2.57
N THR A 151 -0.41 -0.83 -2.98
CA THR A 151 0.60 -0.80 -4.04
C THR A 151 1.98 -0.97 -3.39
N TYR A 152 2.79 -1.88 -3.92
CA TYR A 152 4.12 -2.17 -3.38
C TYR A 152 5.15 -2.29 -4.52
N THR A 153 6.31 -1.71 -4.29
CA THR A 153 7.56 -2.04 -5.01
C THR A 153 8.50 -2.71 -4.01
N GLY A 154 9.64 -3.25 -4.44
CA GLY A 154 10.58 -3.94 -3.55
C GLY A 154 12.03 -3.63 -3.90
N THR A 155 12.88 -3.52 -2.88
CA THR A 155 14.34 -3.40 -3.02
C THR A 155 14.99 -4.72 -2.67
N VAL A 156 15.83 -5.26 -3.55
CA VAL A 156 16.63 -6.46 -3.25
C VAL A 156 17.87 -6.08 -2.44
N LEU A 157 18.05 -6.68 -1.27
CA LEU A 157 19.25 -6.53 -0.45
C LEU A 157 19.97 -7.88 -0.33
N ILE A 158 21.25 -7.88 -0.67
CA ILE A 158 22.15 -9.01 -0.50
C ILE A 158 23.25 -8.57 0.46
N THR A 159 23.54 -9.39 1.47
CA THR A 159 24.65 -9.13 2.39
C THR A 159 25.69 -10.23 2.23
N ASP A 160 26.88 -9.86 1.74
CA ASP A 160 27.94 -10.81 1.42
C ASP A 160 29.00 -10.89 2.53
N THR A 161 29.49 -12.10 2.79
CA THR A 161 30.64 -12.35 3.68
C THR A 161 31.94 -12.29 2.88
N PHE A 162 32.53 -11.11 2.68
CA PHE A 162 33.88 -11.04 2.12
C PHE A 162 34.91 -11.15 3.26
N TRP A 163 35.43 -12.36 3.48
CA TRP A 163 36.63 -12.57 4.28
C TRP A 163 37.82 -11.88 3.59
N PRO A 164 38.62 -11.04 4.26
CA PRO A 164 39.71 -10.31 3.60
C PRO A 164 40.94 -11.16 3.23
N TYR A 165 40.85 -12.50 3.16
CA TYR A 165 41.99 -13.36 2.81
C TYR A 165 41.60 -14.58 1.94
N ARG A 166 41.85 -14.47 0.64
CA ARG A 166 42.16 -15.51 -0.38
C ARG A 166 42.24 -14.77 -1.73
N LEU A 167 43.33 -14.74 -2.51
CA LEU A 167 44.66 -15.35 -2.55
C LEU A 167 45.63 -14.26 -3.04
#